data_AF-A0A3D3J1V1-F1
#
_entry.id   AF-A0A3D3J1V1-F1
#
_cell.length_a   1.000
_cell.length_b   1.000
_cell.length_c   1.000
_cell.angle_alpha   90.00
_cell.angle_beta   90.00
_cell.angle_gamma   90.00
#
_symmetry.space_group_name_H-M   'P 1'
#
loop_
_entity.id
_entity.type
_entity.pdbx_description
1 polymer ?
#
loop_
_entity_poly.entity_id
_entity_poly.type
_entity_poly.pdbx_seq_one_letter_code
_entity_poly.pdbx_strand_id
1 'polypeptide(L)'
;MSKEKYLNEKELEKVAGGISKEEERKREIEMRGNLTLDAYGNYVFTDKHGGQGVFTPEQWNSLKQDWVYTGDPEWWMRTLDVGELKAKLN
;
A
#
# COMPACT_ATOMS: atom_id res chain seq x y z
N MET A 1 46.01 -31.32 -0.72
CA MET A 1 45.38 -30.13 -1.35
C MET A 1 44.04 -30.56 -1.91
N SER A 2 42.93 -30.00 -1.44
CA SER A 2 41.75 -29.71 -2.27
C SER A 2 40.94 -28.62 -1.56
N LYS A 3 41.00 -27.41 -2.14
CA LYS A 3 40.37 -26.17 -1.67
C LYS A 3 38.97 -26.05 -2.26
N GLU A 4 38.06 -26.95 -1.91
CA GLU A 4 36.69 -26.95 -2.45
C GLU A 4 35.64 -26.82 -1.34
N LYS A 5 35.90 -25.94 -0.37
CA LYS A 5 34.95 -25.58 0.69
C LYS A 5 34.75 -24.07 0.88
N TYR A 6 35.02 -23.28 -0.16
CA TYR A 6 34.82 -21.84 -0.15
C TYR A 6 34.19 -21.37 -1.47
N LEU A 7 33.03 -21.93 -1.81
CA LEU A 7 32.08 -21.25 -2.68
C LEU A 7 31.15 -20.44 -1.74
N ASN A 8 31.73 -19.48 -1.03
CA ASN A 8 31.51 -18.05 -1.24
C ASN A 8 30.06 -17.66 -0.97
N GLU A 9 29.73 -17.66 0.32
CA GLU A 9 28.52 -17.09 0.95
C GLU A 9 28.17 -15.68 0.41
N LYS A 10 29.16 -14.95 -0.13
CA LYS A 10 28.98 -13.65 -0.78
C LYS A 10 28.17 -13.63 -2.08
N GLU A 11 28.01 -14.76 -2.78
CA GLU A 11 27.19 -14.80 -4.01
C GLU A 11 25.71 -15.13 -3.73
N LEU A 12 25.39 -15.67 -2.55
CA LEU A 12 24.00 -15.87 -2.11
C LEU A 12 23.36 -14.57 -1.58
N GLU A 13 24.15 -13.63 -1.05
CA GLU A 13 23.68 -12.28 -0.71
C GLU A 13 23.38 -11.39 -1.93
N LYS A 14 23.81 -11.77 -3.15
CA LYS A 14 23.47 -11.03 -4.38
C LYS A 14 22.12 -11.43 -4.99
N VAL A 15 21.61 -12.63 -4.68
CA VAL A 15 20.28 -13.06 -5.14
C VAL A 15 19.18 -12.58 -4.18
N ALA A 16 19.54 -12.35 -2.91
CA ALA A 16 18.73 -11.59 -1.96
C ALA A 16 19.07 -10.09 -2.05
N GLY A 17 18.96 -9.53 -3.26
CA GLY A 17 19.09 -8.09 -3.51
C GLY A 17 18.06 -7.32 -2.71
N GLY A 18 18.37 -7.10 -1.44
CA GLY A 18 17.55 -6.40 -0.48
C GLY A 18 17.32 -5.01 -1.02
N ILE A 19 16.10 -4.79 -1.51
CA ILE A 19 15.60 -3.46 -1.77
C ILE A 19 15.91 -2.65 -0.50
N SER A 20 16.64 -1.55 -0.65
CA SER A 20 16.95 -0.67 0.49
C SER A 20 15.64 -0.34 1.22
N LYS A 21 15.63 -0.17 2.55
CA LYS A 21 14.41 0.26 3.27
C LYS A 21 13.76 1.50 2.63
N GLU A 22 14.57 2.33 1.98
CA GLU A 22 14.14 3.47 1.18
C GLU A 22 13.36 3.05 -0.09
N GLU A 23 13.83 2.04 -0.82
CA GLU A 23 13.13 1.48 -1.99
C GLU A 23 11.92 0.64 -1.60
N GLU A 24 11.98 -0.09 -0.48
CA GLU A 24 10.82 -0.78 0.08
C GLU A 24 9.74 0.25 0.46
N ARG A 25 10.12 1.35 1.12
CA ARG A 25 9.21 2.46 1.42
C ARG A 25 8.69 3.15 0.15
N LYS A 26 9.54 3.37 -0.87
CA LYS A 26 9.10 3.93 -2.15
C LYS A 26 8.13 3.00 -2.87
N ARG A 27 8.40 1.70 -2.89
CA ARG A 27 7.49 0.69 -3.45
C ARG A 27 6.21 0.56 -2.64
N GLU A 28 6.27 0.68 -1.31
CA GLU A 28 5.08 0.76 -0.46
C GLU A 28 4.27 2.02 -0.78
N ILE A 29 4.90 3.17 -1.02
CA ILE A 29 4.21 4.42 -1.41
C ILE A 29 3.63 4.30 -2.82
N GLU A 30 4.36 3.68 -3.76
CA GLU A 30 3.99 3.55 -5.17
C GLU A 30 2.95 2.44 -5.43
N MET A 31 2.89 1.42 -4.57
CA MET A 31 1.85 0.37 -4.60
C MET A 31 0.58 0.74 -3.83
N ARG A 32 0.52 1.91 -3.17
CA ARG A 32 -0.63 2.34 -2.36
C ARG A 32 -1.45 3.39 -3.08
N GLY A 33 -2.75 3.36 -2.83
CA GLY A 33 -3.60 4.45 -3.27
C GLY A 33 -3.25 5.78 -2.59
N ASN A 34 -3.37 6.87 -3.34
CA ASN A 34 -3.15 8.24 -2.88
C ASN A 34 -4.46 8.84 -2.36
N LEU A 35 -4.37 9.67 -1.32
CA LEU A 35 -5.53 10.34 -0.72
C LEU A 35 -5.29 11.84 -0.68
N THR A 36 -6.17 12.61 -1.33
CA THR A 36 -6.16 14.07 -1.31
C THR A 36 -7.55 14.60 -0.93
N LEU A 37 -7.63 15.88 -0.57
CA LEU A 37 -8.91 16.56 -0.33
C LEU A 37 -9.22 17.48 -1.50
N ASP A 38 -10.47 17.47 -1.95
CA ASP A 38 -10.96 18.41 -2.96
C ASP A 38 -11.37 19.75 -2.31
N ALA A 39 -11.67 20.77 -3.13
CA ALA A 39 -12.07 22.10 -2.67
C ALA A 39 -13.37 22.12 -1.81
N TYR A 40 -14.23 21.12 -1.96
CA TYR A 40 -15.44 20.90 -1.18
C TYR A 40 -15.20 20.06 0.09
N GLY A 41 -13.95 19.64 0.35
CA GLY A 41 -13.59 18.85 1.52
C GLY A 41 -13.92 17.35 1.41
N ASN A 42 -14.20 16.82 0.21
CA ASN A 42 -14.33 15.38 0.02
C ASN A 42 -12.97 14.71 -0.16
N TYR A 43 -12.90 13.43 0.20
CA TYR A 43 -11.73 12.60 0.04
C TYR A 43 -11.64 12.08 -1.40
N VAL A 44 -10.62 12.51 -2.13
CA VAL A 44 -10.27 11.98 -3.44
C VAL A 44 -9.23 10.89 -3.24
N PHE A 45 -9.65 9.65 -3.45
CA PHE A 45 -8.79 8.48 -3.37
C PHE A 45 -8.46 8.00 -4.78
N THR A 46 -7.16 7.85 -5.07
CA THR A 46 -6.66 7.24 -6.30
C THR A 46 -6.09 5.88 -5.93
N ASP A 47 -6.61 4.78 -6.45
CA ASP A 47 -6.07 3.44 -6.17
C ASP A 47 -4.72 3.20 -6.88
N LYS A 48 -4.07 2.08 -6.54
CA LYS A 48 -2.77 1.66 -7.08
C LYS A 48 -2.77 1.40 -8.60
N HIS A 49 -3.94 1.22 -9.22
CA HIS A 49 -4.11 1.07 -10.65
C HIS A 49 -4.45 2.40 -11.35
N GLY A 50 -4.48 3.51 -10.60
CA GLY A 50 -4.81 4.84 -11.10
C GLY A 50 -6.31 5.11 -11.22
N GLY A 51 -7.18 4.22 -10.74
CA GLY A 51 -8.61 4.49 -10.64
C GLY A 51 -8.88 5.54 -9.57
N GLN A 52 -9.84 6.45 -9.82
CA GLN A 52 -10.15 7.55 -8.89
C GLN A 52 -11.58 7.46 -8.37
N GLY A 53 -11.73 7.63 -7.06
CA GLY A 53 -13.00 7.70 -6.35
C GLY A 53 -13.07 8.94 -5.48
N VAL A 54 -14.24 9.58 -5.44
CA VAL A 54 -14.53 10.67 -4.52
C VAL A 54 -15.47 10.15 -3.45
N PHE A 55 -15.11 10.36 -2.19
CA PHE A 55 -15.84 9.91 -1.02
C PHE A 55 -16.13 11.10 -0.11
N THR A 56 -17.38 11.25 0.31
CA THR A 56 -17.71 12.27 1.32
C THR A 56 -17.01 11.94 2.65
N PRO A 57 -16.84 12.91 3.55
CA PRO A 57 -16.28 12.63 4.88
C PRO A 57 -17.05 11.54 5.63
N GLU A 58 -18.37 11.49 5.47
CA GLU A 58 -19.24 10.48 6.09
C GLU A 58 -19.01 9.09 5.48
N GLN A 59 -18.88 8.99 4.16
CA GLN A 59 -18.57 7.73 3.46
C GLN A 59 -17.17 7.23 3.86
N TRP A 60 -16.18 8.12 3.86
CA TRP A 60 -14.82 7.77 4.27
C TRP A 60 -14.76 7.33 5.72
N ASN A 61 -15.51 7.99 6.61
CA ASN A 61 -15.61 7.59 8.01
C ASN A 61 -16.34 6.25 8.18
N SER A 62 -17.38 5.98 7.40
CA SER A 62 -18.09 4.68 7.40
C SER A 62 -17.16 3.54 6.98
N LEU A 63 -16.32 3.75 5.95
CA LEU A 63 -15.32 2.78 5.52
C LEU A 63 -14.26 2.49 6.60
N LYS A 64 -13.86 3.51 7.36
CA LYS A 64 -12.97 3.34 8.52
C LYS A 64 -13.64 2.60 9.68
N GLN A 65 -14.96 2.73 9.84
CA GLN A 65 -15.73 2.07 10.90
C GLN A 65 -16.06 0.60 10.59
N ASP A 66 -16.21 0.22 9.31
CA ASP A 66 -16.32 -1.19 8.87
C ASP A 66 -15.07 -2.02 9.23
N TRP A 67 -13.96 -1.34 9.53
CA TRP A 67 -12.70 -1.97 9.91
C TRP A 67 -12.65 -2.31 11.41
N VAL A 68 -12.79 -3.60 11.73
CA VAL A 68 -12.89 -4.10 13.12
C VAL A 68 -11.53 -4.48 13.76
N TYR A 69 -10.36 -4.33 13.10
CA TYR A 69 -9.10 -4.87 13.67
C TYR A 69 -7.77 -4.14 13.33
N THR A 70 -7.12 -3.57 14.36
CA THR A 70 -5.65 -3.41 14.58
C THR A 70 -4.81 -2.32 13.87
N GLY A 71 -4.99 -1.05 14.21
CA GLY A 71 -3.95 -0.03 14.02
C GLY A 71 -4.27 1.11 13.06
N ASP A 72 -4.31 0.87 11.75
CA ASP A 72 -4.35 1.92 10.73
C ASP A 72 -5.39 1.62 9.60
N PRO A 73 -6.67 1.99 9.78
CA PRO A 73 -7.73 1.66 8.81
C PRO A 73 -7.50 2.30 7.44
N GLU A 74 -6.90 3.49 7.41
CA GLU A 74 -6.52 4.16 6.16
C GLU A 74 -5.46 3.37 5.38
N TRP A 75 -4.55 2.69 6.07
CA TRP A 75 -3.56 1.83 5.44
C TRP A 75 -4.23 0.67 4.70
N TRP A 76 -5.16 -0.03 5.35
CA TRP A 76 -5.88 -1.14 4.72
C TRP A 76 -6.73 -0.66 3.54
N MET A 77 -7.44 0.46 3.68
CA MET A 77 -8.24 1.03 2.60
C MET A 77 -7.40 1.39 1.36
N ARG A 78 -6.15 1.84 1.55
CA ARG A 78 -5.23 2.16 0.44
C ARG A 78 -4.71 0.94 -0.33
N THR A 79 -4.95 -0.27 0.18
CA THR A 79 -4.62 -1.53 -0.52
C THR A 79 -5.72 -2.00 -1.48
N LEU A 80 -6.94 -1.50 -1.27
CA LEU A 80 -8.15 -1.83 -2.02
C LEU A 80 -8.31 -0.92 -3.24
N ASP A 81 -9.04 -1.42 -4.22
CA ASP A 81 -9.41 -0.64 -5.39
C ASP A 81 -10.63 0.25 -5.12
N VAL A 82 -10.79 1.34 -5.88
CA VAL A 82 -11.95 2.26 -5.73
C VAL A 82 -13.28 1.52 -5.84
N GLY A 83 -13.35 0.49 -6.68
CA GLY A 83 -14.55 -0.35 -6.83
C GLY A 83 -14.91 -1.12 -5.55
N GLU A 84 -13.92 -1.67 -4.86
CA GLU A 84 -14.11 -2.40 -3.61
C GLU A 84 -14.53 -1.47 -2.47
N LEU A 85 -13.93 -0.28 -2.39
CA LEU A 85 -14.33 0.74 -1.43
C LEU A 85 -15.79 1.19 -1.66
N LYS A 86 -16.19 1.37 -2.92
CA LYS A 86 -17.59 1.72 -3.24
C LYS A 86 -18.56 0.58 -2.94
N ALA A 87 -18.16 -0.67 -3.14
CA ALA A 87 -18.99 -1.83 -2.82
C ALA A 87 -19.30 -1.95 -1.33
N LYS A 88 -18.38 -1.47 -0.46
CA LYS A 88 -18.56 -1.43 1.01
C LYS A 88 -19.48 -0.31 1.52
N LEU A 89 -19.85 0.63 0.65
CA LEU A 89 -20.75 1.74 0.99
C LEU A 89 -22.22 1.49 0.64
N ASN A 90 -22.52 0.40 -0.08
CA ASN A 90 -23.88 -0.03 -0.42
C ASN A 90 -24.33 -1.15 0.52
#